data_AF-A0AAN7H5R8-F1
#
_entry.id   AF-A0AAN7H5R8-F1
#
_cell.length_a   1.000
_cell.length_b   1.000
_cell.length_c   1.000
_cell.angle_alpha   90.00
_cell.angle_beta   90.00
_cell.angle_gamma   90.00
#
_symmetry.space_group_name_H-M   'P 1'
#
loop_
_entity.id
_entity.type
_entity.pdbx_description
1 polymer ?
#
loop_
_entity_poly.entity_id
_entity_poly.type
_entity_poly.pdbx_seq_one_letter_code
_entity_poly.pdbx_strand_id
1 'polypeptide(L)'
;MATALRPRTWENGFRQPATEPQWVSKSGDQDSADQDPNEYVTPPSKELVSSGTHNSLGVNVIRTWPTLYDGTSNPHMQAASWQPPEEVDVLIVGAGPSGLETAVSLVRQGVSFRIIDKADGPLVAGRADGVQPRFMETVAMWGLAPEISEEGPLIERTAIYKDGKKLLFYHSHQSDSRYRGLHVITQGQIEHIYIRDLARHKVLVEHSSMLANYAVDKNADGSSEEAVRAKFLVGSDGGASTIRKSLGIRFDGVSTDIYWGIMDCIFESDYPHAWAFGFSAALDDPAGFYRRFGGQERFGVVLVVKGMPFEVDDALGPDFAPLRKVARILYDDRAPDEDAHTTWGANHRQGAVAVIRPDLWVGFSAFPSETERIAQYFGGFLQG
;
A
#
# COMPACT_ATOMS: atom_id res chain seq x y z
N MET A 1 2.40 26.10 10.70
CA MET A 1 1.96 26.88 9.51
C MET A 1 3.07 26.84 8.48
N ALA A 2 2.95 25.98 7.47
CA ALA A 2 3.87 25.99 6.34
C ALA A 2 3.35 27.03 5.33
N THR A 3 4.00 28.18 5.26
CA THR A 3 3.69 29.20 4.26
C THR A 3 4.48 28.88 3.00
N ALA A 4 3.81 28.74 1.86
CA ALA A 4 4.49 28.62 0.57
C ALA A 4 5.43 29.81 0.39
N LEU A 5 6.73 29.54 0.18
CA LEU A 5 7.69 30.59 -0.13
C LEU A 5 7.28 31.24 -1.45
N ARG A 6 7.16 32.58 -1.48
CA ARG A 6 6.87 33.29 -2.73
C ARG A 6 7.91 32.91 -3.79
N PRO A 7 7.50 32.70 -5.06
CA PRO A 7 8.44 32.43 -6.16
C PRO A 7 9.54 33.49 -6.16
N ARG A 8 10.78 33.13 -6.54
CA ARG A 8 11.90 34.07 -6.57
C ARG A 8 12.44 34.18 -7.99
N THR A 9 12.84 35.39 -8.36
CA THR A 9 13.53 35.69 -9.63
C THR A 9 14.97 36.14 -9.34
N TRP A 10 15.80 36.12 -10.38
CA TRP A 10 17.17 36.62 -10.33
C TRP A 10 17.29 37.79 -11.30
N GLU A 11 17.42 39.00 -10.77
CA GLU A 11 17.75 40.19 -11.57
C GLU A 11 19.13 40.70 -11.16
N ASN A 12 19.95 41.03 -12.15
CA ASN A 12 21.31 41.55 -11.94
C ASN A 12 22.20 40.66 -11.05
N GLY A 13 21.96 39.34 -11.05
CA GLY A 13 22.72 38.37 -10.26
C GLY A 13 22.30 38.26 -8.78
N PHE A 14 21.24 38.96 -8.36
CA PHE A 14 20.75 38.91 -6.97
C PHE A 14 19.36 38.27 -6.88
N ARG A 15 19.19 37.44 -5.84
CA ARG A 15 17.95 36.69 -5.59
C ARG A 15 16.91 37.61 -4.94
N GLN A 16 15.78 37.82 -5.60
CA GLN A 16 14.68 38.64 -5.08
C GLN A 16 13.32 37.93 -5.22
N PRO A 17 12.32 38.26 -4.37
CA PRO A 17 10.96 37.73 -4.52
C PRO A 17 10.36 38.15 -5.86
N ALA A 18 9.76 37.22 -6.59
CA ALA A 18 9.05 37.51 -7.82
C ALA A 18 7.73 38.24 -7.49
N THR A 19 7.44 39.29 -8.25
CA THR A 19 6.19 40.06 -8.15
C THR A 19 5.00 39.34 -8.80
N GLU A 20 5.26 38.40 -9.72
CA GLU A 20 4.26 37.63 -10.45
C GLU A 20 4.60 36.12 -10.42
N PRO A 21 3.62 35.22 -10.58
CA PRO A 21 3.89 33.79 -10.75
C PRO A 21 4.63 33.56 -12.07
N GLN A 22 5.85 33.00 -12.00
CA GLN A 22 6.70 32.87 -13.18
C GLN A 22 6.20 31.89 -14.25
N TRP A 23 5.15 31.11 -13.95
CA TRP A 23 4.54 30.13 -14.85
C TRP A 23 3.26 30.62 -15.52
N VAL A 24 2.81 31.84 -15.22
CA VAL A 24 1.66 32.43 -15.92
C VAL A 24 2.23 33.17 -17.12
N SER A 25 1.96 32.64 -18.32
CA SER A 25 2.15 33.40 -19.56
C SER A 25 1.51 34.77 -19.38
N LYS A 26 2.28 35.84 -19.61
CA LYS A 26 1.79 37.20 -19.42
C LYS A 26 0.57 37.38 -20.30
N SER A 27 -0.59 37.50 -19.67
CA SER A 27 -1.86 37.78 -20.34
C SER A 27 -1.73 39.13 -21.06
N GLY A 28 -1.29 39.10 -22.31
CA GLY A 28 -0.86 40.27 -23.05
C GLY A 28 0.01 39.95 -24.26
N ASP A 29 0.78 38.86 -24.24
CA ASP A 29 1.40 38.33 -25.45
C ASP A 29 0.37 37.46 -26.20
N GLN A 30 -0.66 38.12 -26.73
CA GLN A 30 -1.28 37.69 -27.98
C GLN A 30 -0.30 38.01 -29.12
N ASP A 31 0.93 37.49 -29.02
CA ASP A 31 1.67 37.21 -30.23
C ASP A 31 0.85 36.17 -30.98
N SER A 32 0.76 36.35 -32.29
CA SER A 32 0.05 35.55 -33.30
C SER A 32 0.38 34.03 -33.33
N ALA A 33 0.82 33.45 -32.23
CA ALA A 33 1.15 32.06 -32.00
C ALA A 33 -0.07 31.14 -31.83
N ASP A 34 -1.30 31.67 -31.76
CA ASP A 34 -2.57 30.91 -31.82
C ASP A 34 -2.77 30.10 -33.15
N GLN A 35 -1.73 29.94 -33.96
CA GLN A 35 -1.76 29.20 -35.23
C GLN A 35 -0.56 28.28 -35.46
N ASP A 36 0.17 27.83 -34.43
CA ASP A 36 0.98 26.62 -34.62
C ASP A 36 0.10 25.38 -34.40
N PRO A 37 -0.34 24.68 -35.47
CA PRO A 37 -1.12 23.45 -35.32
C PRO A 37 -0.35 22.33 -34.59
N ASN A 38 0.95 22.51 -34.34
CA ASN A 38 1.79 21.58 -33.57
C ASN A 38 2.07 22.06 -32.15
N GLU A 39 1.51 23.19 -31.71
CA GLU A 39 1.63 23.59 -30.31
C GLU A 39 0.91 22.58 -29.42
N TYR A 40 1.60 22.13 -28.37
CA TYR A 40 1.02 21.20 -27.42
C TYR A 40 -0.09 21.90 -26.62
N VAL A 41 -1.34 21.58 -26.96
CA VAL A 41 -2.50 22.02 -26.18
C VAL A 41 -2.67 21.07 -25.00
N THR A 42 -2.70 21.63 -23.79
CA THR A 42 -2.98 20.83 -22.59
C THR A 42 -4.37 20.20 -22.73
N PRO A 43 -4.51 18.87 -22.60
CA PRO A 43 -5.81 18.23 -22.73
C PRO A 43 -6.81 18.76 -21.69
N PRO A 44 -8.11 18.86 -22.04
CA PRO A 44 -9.10 19.36 -21.11
C PRO A 44 -9.19 18.46 -19.88
N SER A 45 -9.11 19.08 -18.70
CA SER A 45 -9.31 18.38 -17.43
C SER A 45 -10.78 18.36 -17.03
N LYS A 46 -11.18 17.36 -16.24
CA LYS A 46 -12.49 17.24 -15.60
C LYS A 46 -12.32 17.14 -14.09
N GLU A 47 -13.16 17.84 -13.34
CA GLU A 47 -13.22 17.71 -11.88
C GLU A 47 -14.30 16.69 -11.51
N LEU A 48 -13.90 15.66 -10.77
CA LEU A 48 -14.77 14.60 -10.28
C LEU A 48 -15.00 14.77 -8.80
N VAL A 49 -16.25 14.69 -8.36
CA VAL A 49 -16.60 14.72 -6.94
C VAL A 49 -16.11 13.43 -6.28
N SER A 50 -15.18 13.55 -5.34
CA SER A 50 -14.60 12.43 -4.58
C SER A 50 -15.32 12.17 -3.26
N SER A 51 -16.10 13.12 -2.74
CA SER A 51 -16.90 12.96 -1.53
C SER A 51 -18.21 13.77 -1.58
N GLY A 52 -19.31 13.17 -1.13
CA GLY A 52 -20.61 13.82 -0.96
C GLY A 52 -20.70 14.72 0.27
N THR A 53 -19.66 14.80 1.10
CA THR A 53 -19.62 15.63 2.31
C THR A 53 -18.33 16.43 2.36
N HIS A 54 -18.43 17.73 2.68
CA HIS A 54 -17.29 18.63 2.78
C HIS A 54 -16.69 18.60 4.19
N ASN A 55 -15.36 18.68 4.27
CA ASN A 55 -14.69 19.15 5.48
C ASN A 55 -14.63 20.69 5.47
N SER A 56 -14.10 21.29 6.53
CA SER A 56 -13.95 22.75 6.65
C SER A 56 -13.04 23.40 5.59
N LEU A 57 -12.25 22.60 4.86
CA LEU A 57 -11.36 23.07 3.79
C LEU A 57 -12.06 23.13 2.43
N GLY A 58 -13.26 22.57 2.31
CA GLY A 58 -14.07 22.65 1.10
C GLY A 58 -13.55 21.86 -0.11
N VAL A 59 -12.54 21.00 0.07
CA VAL A 59 -11.97 20.18 -1.02
C VAL A 59 -12.64 18.82 -1.08
N ASN A 60 -13.39 18.58 -2.14
CA ASN A 60 -14.08 17.30 -2.39
C ASN A 60 -14.07 16.90 -3.87
N VAL A 61 -13.17 17.48 -4.65
CA VAL A 61 -13.00 17.15 -6.07
C VAL A 61 -11.58 16.67 -6.33
N ILE A 62 -11.46 15.71 -7.25
CA ILE A 62 -10.21 15.23 -7.81
C ILE A 62 -10.23 15.59 -9.29
N ARG A 63 -9.15 16.22 -9.75
CA ARG A 63 -8.98 16.55 -11.17
C ARG A 63 -8.44 15.34 -11.92
N THR A 64 -9.05 15.02 -13.05
CA THR A 64 -8.61 13.98 -13.98
C THR A 64 -8.53 14.52 -15.42
N TRP A 65 -7.93 13.76 -16.32
CA TRP A 65 -7.81 14.05 -17.75
C TRP A 65 -8.40 12.89 -18.55
N PRO A 66 -9.72 12.89 -18.80
CA PRO A 66 -10.44 11.80 -19.49
C PRO A 66 -9.80 11.38 -20.80
N THR A 67 -9.26 12.35 -21.51
CA THR A 67 -8.65 12.18 -22.83
C THR A 67 -7.32 11.43 -22.82
N LEU A 68 -6.71 11.28 -21.64
CA LEU A 68 -5.48 10.54 -21.45
C LEU A 68 -5.74 9.15 -20.84
N TYR A 69 -6.75 9.04 -19.96
CA TYR A 69 -6.88 7.89 -19.07
C TYR A 69 -8.10 7.00 -19.32
N ASP A 70 -9.12 7.49 -20.02
CA ASP A 70 -10.38 6.75 -20.15
C ASP A 70 -10.37 5.74 -21.32
N GLY A 71 -9.21 5.47 -21.93
CA GLY A 71 -9.04 4.47 -22.98
C GLY A 71 -10.07 4.63 -24.11
N THR A 72 -10.88 3.59 -24.35
CA THR A 72 -11.95 3.63 -25.37
C THR A 72 -13.16 4.51 -25.00
N SER A 73 -13.30 4.90 -23.73
CA SER A 73 -14.31 5.88 -23.28
C SER A 73 -13.85 7.34 -23.45
N ASN A 74 -12.66 7.57 -24.01
CA ASN A 74 -12.13 8.92 -24.26
C ASN A 74 -13.11 9.78 -25.08
N PRO A 75 -13.53 10.97 -24.59
CA PRO A 75 -14.55 11.80 -25.26
C PRO A 75 -14.11 12.38 -26.61
N HIS A 76 -12.80 12.40 -26.90
CA HIS A 76 -12.26 12.82 -28.20
C HIS A 76 -11.95 11.65 -29.12
N MET A 77 -12.02 10.42 -28.63
CA MET A 77 -11.89 9.24 -29.47
C MET A 77 -13.25 8.96 -30.12
N GLN A 78 -13.30 8.90 -31.45
CA GLN A 78 -14.48 8.39 -32.11
C GLN A 78 -14.52 6.88 -31.90
N ALA A 79 -15.50 6.35 -31.18
CA ALA A 79 -15.62 4.90 -30.94
C ALA A 79 -15.52 4.07 -32.24
N ALA A 80 -15.93 4.64 -33.38
CA ALA A 80 -15.82 4.03 -34.71
C ALA A 80 -14.39 3.88 -35.25
N SER A 81 -13.40 4.60 -34.73
CA SER A 81 -12.00 4.52 -35.19
C SER A 81 -11.17 3.45 -34.45
N TRP A 82 -11.68 2.91 -33.35
CA TRP A 82 -11.06 1.78 -32.65
C TRP A 82 -11.65 0.47 -33.18
N GLN A 83 -10.84 -0.31 -33.89
CA GLN A 83 -11.20 -1.64 -34.38
C GLN A 83 -10.33 -2.67 -33.66
N PRO A 84 -10.75 -3.13 -32.47
CA PRO A 84 -9.93 -4.07 -31.72
C PRO A 84 -9.88 -5.41 -32.48
N PRO A 85 -8.75 -6.12 -32.44
CA PRO A 85 -8.61 -7.41 -33.11
C PRO A 85 -9.60 -8.43 -32.55
N GLU A 86 -10.16 -9.25 -33.45
CA GLU A 86 -11.02 -10.38 -33.09
C GLU A 86 -10.22 -11.57 -32.57
N GLU A 87 -8.95 -11.69 -32.96
CA GLU A 87 -8.03 -12.74 -32.51
C GLU A 87 -6.82 -12.15 -31.78
N VAL A 88 -6.52 -12.66 -30.59
CA VAL A 88 -5.36 -12.28 -29.78
C VAL A 88 -4.74 -13.50 -29.10
N ASP A 89 -3.52 -13.37 -28.59
CA ASP A 89 -2.94 -14.42 -27.75
C ASP A 89 -3.59 -14.41 -26.36
N VAL A 90 -3.84 -13.24 -25.78
CA VAL A 90 -4.35 -13.11 -24.42
C VAL A 90 -5.53 -12.14 -24.33
N LEU A 91 -6.63 -12.56 -23.70
CA LEU A 91 -7.69 -11.65 -23.25
C LEU A 91 -7.54 -11.43 -21.74
N ILE A 92 -7.35 -10.17 -21.33
CA ILE A 92 -7.27 -9.76 -19.93
C ILE A 92 -8.61 -9.14 -19.53
N VAL A 93 -9.20 -9.63 -18.44
CA VAL A 93 -10.50 -9.15 -17.93
C VAL A 93 -10.30 -8.50 -16.58
N GLY A 94 -10.52 -7.19 -16.53
CA GLY A 94 -10.27 -6.30 -15.39
C GLY A 94 -9.00 -5.48 -15.58
N ALA A 95 -9.13 -4.16 -15.56
CA ALA A 95 -8.08 -3.15 -15.65
C ALA A 95 -7.76 -2.50 -14.27
N GLY A 96 -7.88 -3.28 -13.19
CA GLY A 96 -7.23 -2.94 -11.92
C GLY A 96 -5.71 -3.24 -11.96
N PRO A 97 -5.00 -3.08 -10.83
CA PRO A 97 -3.54 -3.21 -10.78
C PRO A 97 -3.01 -4.51 -11.41
N SER A 98 -3.56 -5.66 -11.01
CA SER A 98 -3.17 -6.97 -11.55
C SER A 98 -3.31 -7.09 -13.08
N GLY A 99 -4.39 -6.56 -13.65
CA GLY A 99 -4.65 -6.65 -15.08
C GLY A 99 -3.77 -5.70 -15.89
N LEU A 100 -3.61 -4.47 -15.39
CA LEU A 100 -2.72 -3.48 -15.99
C LEU A 100 -1.25 -3.90 -15.92
N GLU A 101 -0.79 -4.44 -14.80
CA GLU A 101 0.56 -5.01 -14.67
C GLU A 101 0.79 -6.17 -15.65
N THR A 102 -0.21 -7.04 -15.83
CA THR A 102 -0.15 -8.12 -16.83
C THR A 102 0.00 -7.54 -18.23
N ALA A 103 -0.82 -6.53 -18.59
CA ALA A 103 -0.74 -5.86 -19.88
C ALA A 103 0.62 -5.17 -20.12
N VAL A 104 1.13 -4.42 -19.13
CA VAL A 104 2.43 -3.73 -19.16
C VAL A 104 3.58 -4.72 -19.34
N SER A 105 3.47 -5.91 -18.76
CA SER A 105 4.44 -6.99 -18.96
C SER A 105 4.35 -7.62 -20.36
N LEU A 106 3.13 -7.92 -20.84
CA LEU A 106 2.91 -8.57 -22.13
C LEU A 106 3.29 -7.66 -23.31
N VAL A 107 3.02 -6.35 -23.21
CA VAL A 107 3.28 -5.40 -24.30
C VAL A 107 4.77 -5.28 -24.61
N ARG A 108 5.63 -5.39 -23.60
CA ARG A 108 7.09 -5.40 -23.75
C ARG A 108 7.62 -6.68 -24.39
N GLN A 109 6.85 -7.76 -24.35
CA GLN A 109 7.19 -9.05 -24.94
C GLN A 109 6.65 -9.21 -26.37
N GLY A 110 5.87 -8.24 -26.86
CA GLY A 110 5.25 -8.30 -28.18
C GLY A 110 4.14 -9.35 -28.29
N VAL A 111 3.59 -9.80 -27.17
CA VAL A 111 2.44 -10.71 -27.14
C VAL A 111 1.17 -9.93 -27.45
N SER A 112 0.32 -10.43 -28.34
CA SER A 112 -0.93 -9.75 -28.69
C SER A 112 -1.97 -9.94 -27.58
N PHE A 113 -2.61 -8.85 -27.15
CA PHE A 113 -3.65 -8.93 -26.14
C PHE A 113 -4.71 -7.84 -26.28
N ARG A 114 -5.85 -8.10 -25.65
CA ARG A 114 -6.87 -7.09 -25.32
C ARG A 114 -7.05 -7.03 -23.81
N ILE A 115 -7.35 -5.84 -23.29
CA ILE A 115 -7.66 -5.63 -21.89
C ILE A 115 -8.99 -4.88 -21.79
N ILE A 116 -9.97 -5.52 -21.16
CA ILE A 116 -11.32 -4.99 -20.99
C ILE A 116 -11.61 -4.70 -19.52
N ASP A 117 -12.39 -3.65 -19.24
CA ASP A 117 -12.96 -3.40 -17.92
C ASP A 117 -14.40 -2.91 -18.04
N LYS A 118 -15.23 -3.32 -17.09
CA LYS A 118 -16.64 -2.92 -17.00
C LYS A 118 -16.83 -1.49 -16.51
N ALA A 119 -15.85 -0.93 -15.81
CA ALA A 119 -15.85 0.46 -15.36
C ALA A 119 -15.69 1.39 -16.58
N ASP A 120 -16.30 2.57 -16.47
CA ASP A 120 -16.29 3.60 -17.52
C ASP A 120 -14.94 4.33 -17.62
N GLY A 121 -14.11 4.24 -16.58
CA GLY A 121 -12.73 4.75 -16.55
C GLY A 121 -11.96 4.24 -15.31
N PRO A 122 -10.77 4.79 -15.04
CA PRO A 122 -9.97 4.46 -13.86
C PRO A 122 -10.66 4.80 -12.53
N LEU A 123 -10.17 4.23 -11.43
CA LEU A 123 -10.70 4.53 -10.09
C LEU A 123 -10.43 5.99 -9.68
N VAL A 124 -11.51 6.71 -9.34
CA VAL A 124 -11.44 8.10 -8.85
C VAL A 124 -10.72 8.21 -7.51
N ALA A 125 -11.02 7.29 -6.59
CA ALA A 125 -10.36 7.16 -5.29
C ALA A 125 -9.90 5.71 -5.12
N GLY A 126 -8.59 5.54 -4.92
CA GLY A 126 -7.97 4.24 -4.79
C GLY A 126 -8.35 3.53 -3.49
N ARG A 127 -8.14 2.21 -3.45
CA ARG A 127 -8.30 1.39 -2.22
C ARG A 127 -6.98 0.96 -1.62
N ALA A 128 -5.88 1.26 -2.31
CA ALA A 128 -4.51 0.94 -1.94
C ALA A 128 -3.62 2.15 -2.26
N ASP A 129 -2.56 2.30 -1.48
CA ASP A 129 -1.65 3.44 -1.56
C ASP A 129 -0.17 3.10 -1.31
N GLY A 130 0.11 1.97 -0.65
CA GLY A 130 1.47 1.57 -0.27
C GLY A 130 2.16 0.69 -1.31
N VAL A 131 3.23 1.21 -1.92
CA VAL A 131 4.12 0.46 -2.81
C VAL A 131 5.41 0.06 -2.07
N GLN A 132 5.61 -1.25 -1.96
CA GLN A 132 6.75 -1.85 -1.26
C GLN A 132 8.05 -1.81 -2.10
N PRO A 133 9.24 -1.79 -1.47
CA PRO A 133 10.52 -1.78 -2.19
C PRO A 133 10.69 -2.90 -3.23
N ARG A 134 10.23 -4.11 -2.91
CA ARG A 134 10.31 -5.23 -3.85
C ARG A 134 9.45 -5.01 -5.10
N PHE A 135 8.31 -4.34 -4.95
CA PHE A 135 7.48 -3.98 -6.09
C PHE A 135 8.11 -2.86 -6.92
N MET A 136 8.81 -1.92 -6.28
CA MET A 136 9.59 -0.90 -6.98
C MET A 136 10.63 -1.51 -7.93
N GLU A 137 11.23 -2.65 -7.57
CA GLU A 137 12.13 -3.38 -8.47
C GLU A 137 11.40 -3.95 -9.70
N THR A 138 10.20 -4.49 -9.52
CA THR A 138 9.37 -4.98 -10.63
C THR A 138 9.07 -3.86 -11.63
N VAL A 139 8.59 -2.71 -11.14
CA VAL A 139 8.27 -1.57 -12.02
C VAL A 139 9.53 -0.90 -12.59
N ALA A 140 10.68 -1.06 -11.94
CA ALA A 140 11.97 -0.62 -12.48
C ALA A 140 12.35 -1.41 -13.74
N MET A 141 12.03 -2.71 -13.81
CA MET A 141 12.24 -3.52 -15.02
C MET A 141 11.42 -3.00 -16.21
N TRP A 142 10.32 -2.30 -15.94
CA TRP A 142 9.48 -1.66 -16.96
C TRP A 142 9.91 -0.22 -17.27
N GLY A 143 10.86 0.34 -16.53
CA GLY A 143 11.25 1.75 -16.65
C GLY A 143 10.27 2.73 -15.98
N LEU A 144 9.32 2.22 -15.19
CA LEU A 144 8.25 3.02 -14.57
C LEU A 144 8.55 3.42 -13.11
N ALA A 145 9.65 2.94 -12.54
CA ALA A 145 10.03 3.29 -11.17
C ALA A 145 10.17 4.80 -10.92
N PRO A 146 10.77 5.62 -11.80
CA PRO A 146 10.84 7.07 -11.60
C PRO A 146 9.45 7.70 -11.53
N GLU A 147 8.58 7.38 -12.49
CA GLU A 147 7.21 7.89 -12.54
C GLU A 147 6.47 7.56 -11.24
N ILE A 148 6.56 6.31 -10.76
CA ILE A 148 5.90 5.90 -9.51
C ILE A 148 6.51 6.58 -8.27
N SER A 149 7.84 6.72 -8.22
CA SER A 149 8.53 7.28 -7.06
C SER A 149 8.37 8.79 -6.89
N GLU A 150 8.03 9.51 -7.97
CA GLU A 150 7.92 10.96 -8.00
C GLU A 150 6.49 11.48 -7.75
N GLU A 151 5.46 10.63 -7.85
CA GLU A 151 4.05 11.04 -7.66
C GLU A 151 3.69 11.35 -6.20
N GLY A 152 4.36 10.73 -5.23
CA GLY A 152 3.95 10.83 -3.83
C GLY A 152 5.07 10.65 -2.81
N PRO A 153 4.74 10.81 -1.51
CA PRO A 153 5.75 10.84 -0.47
C PRO A 153 6.36 9.46 -0.21
N LEU A 154 7.60 9.48 0.25
CA LEU A 154 8.29 8.30 0.75
C LEU A 154 8.15 8.22 2.27
N ILE A 155 7.50 7.17 2.78
CA ILE A 155 7.50 6.85 4.20
C ILE A 155 8.78 6.07 4.51
N GLU A 156 9.82 6.81 4.90
CA GLU A 156 11.09 6.23 5.32
C GLU A 156 11.08 5.77 6.79
N ARG A 157 10.18 6.30 7.62
CA ARG A 157 10.13 6.01 9.06
C ARG A 157 8.71 5.85 9.59
N THR A 158 8.55 4.93 10.52
CA THR A 158 7.29 4.57 11.18
C THR A 158 7.36 5.00 12.65
N ALA A 159 6.36 5.74 13.13
CA ALA A 159 6.28 6.23 14.50
C ALA A 159 5.11 5.58 15.23
N ILE A 160 5.42 4.67 16.13
CA ILE A 160 4.44 3.93 16.90
C ILE A 160 4.09 4.75 18.12
N TYR A 161 2.80 4.97 18.38
CA TYR A 161 2.31 5.69 19.55
C TYR A 161 1.40 4.83 20.41
N LYS A 162 1.39 5.08 21.72
CA LYS A 162 0.35 4.59 22.60
C LYS A 162 0.09 5.61 23.70
N ASP A 163 -1.19 5.89 23.95
CA ASP A 163 -1.65 6.82 24.99
C ASP A 163 -0.95 8.19 24.90
N GLY A 164 -0.80 8.71 23.68
CA GLY A 164 -0.13 9.98 23.39
C GLY A 164 1.40 9.97 23.50
N LYS A 165 2.01 8.83 23.87
CA LYS A 165 3.47 8.68 23.97
C LYS A 165 4.03 7.96 22.75
N LYS A 166 5.11 8.50 22.20
CA LYS A 166 5.87 7.87 21.10
C LYS A 166 6.66 6.70 21.66
N LEU A 167 6.40 5.50 21.15
CA LEU A 167 7.02 4.25 21.54
C LEU A 167 8.16 3.86 20.59
N LEU A 168 7.99 4.09 19.30
CA LEU A 168 8.99 3.79 18.28
C LEU A 168 9.06 4.96 17.31
N PHE A 169 10.25 5.24 16.79
CA PHE A 169 10.43 5.98 15.56
C PHE A 169 11.63 5.41 14.83
N TYR A 170 11.37 4.56 13.83
CA TYR A 170 12.43 3.80 13.17
C TYR A 170 12.19 3.67 11.67
N HIS A 171 13.21 3.26 10.92
CA HIS A 171 13.10 3.10 9.47
C HIS A 171 12.06 2.05 9.10
N SER A 172 11.15 2.42 8.19
CA SER A 172 10.09 1.56 7.67
C SER A 172 10.63 0.66 6.57
N HIS A 173 9.99 -0.50 6.38
CA HIS A 173 10.12 -1.36 5.19
C HIS A 173 11.57 -1.56 4.73
N GLN A 174 12.46 -1.88 5.66
CA GLN A 174 13.85 -2.19 5.36
C GLN A 174 13.94 -3.53 4.63
N SER A 175 14.67 -3.56 3.51
CA SER A 175 14.94 -4.75 2.73
C SER A 175 16.26 -4.57 1.98
N ASP A 176 16.77 -5.65 1.37
CA ASP A 176 17.99 -5.61 0.55
C ASP A 176 17.78 -4.93 -0.81
N SER A 177 16.58 -4.39 -1.05
CA SER A 177 16.27 -3.61 -2.24
C SER A 177 17.07 -2.32 -2.30
N ARG A 178 17.37 -1.87 -3.53
CA ARG A 178 17.89 -0.52 -3.77
C ARG A 178 16.86 0.58 -3.44
N TYR A 179 15.57 0.23 -3.48
CA TYR A 179 14.47 1.11 -3.09
C TYR A 179 14.28 1.01 -1.57
N ARG A 180 13.93 2.12 -0.92
CA ARG A 180 13.83 2.21 0.54
C ARG A 180 12.47 2.72 0.95
N GLY A 181 11.99 2.31 2.12
CA GLY A 181 10.73 2.83 2.67
C GLY A 181 9.50 2.37 1.89
N LEU A 182 8.35 2.93 2.23
CA LEU A 182 7.10 2.70 1.52
C LEU A 182 6.83 3.90 0.61
N HIS A 183 6.74 3.66 -0.70
CA HIS A 183 6.34 4.69 -1.65
C HIS A 183 4.83 4.83 -1.59
N VAL A 184 4.34 6.01 -1.21
CA VAL A 184 2.89 6.26 -1.12
C VAL A 184 2.43 6.88 -2.43
N ILE A 185 1.57 6.18 -3.14
CA ILE A 185 0.97 6.60 -4.40
C ILE A 185 -0.43 6.03 -4.47
N THR A 186 -1.44 6.85 -4.78
CA THR A 186 -2.81 6.34 -4.84
C THR A 186 -2.96 5.30 -5.96
N GLN A 187 -3.82 4.31 -5.75
CA GLN A 187 -4.11 3.32 -6.77
C GLN A 187 -4.53 3.96 -8.11
N GLY A 188 -5.29 5.05 -8.10
CA GLY A 188 -5.64 5.75 -9.34
C GLY A 188 -4.41 6.27 -10.10
N GLN A 189 -3.41 6.81 -9.40
CA GLN A 189 -2.19 7.30 -10.05
C GLN A 189 -1.33 6.18 -10.61
N ILE A 190 -1.21 5.04 -9.92
CA ILE A 190 -0.46 3.90 -10.47
C ILE A 190 -1.17 3.33 -11.71
N GLU A 191 -2.50 3.27 -11.70
CA GLU A 191 -3.30 2.88 -12.87
C GLU A 191 -3.10 3.86 -14.03
N HIS A 192 -3.10 5.18 -13.79
CA HIS A 192 -2.81 6.19 -14.82
C HIS A 192 -1.42 6.03 -15.45
N ILE A 193 -0.40 5.72 -14.63
CA ILE A 193 0.97 5.46 -15.12
C ILE A 193 0.96 4.25 -16.07
N TYR A 194 0.30 3.15 -15.70
CA TYR A 194 0.19 1.98 -16.55
C TYR A 194 -0.61 2.23 -17.83
N ILE A 195 -1.74 2.94 -17.74
CA ILE A 195 -2.55 3.29 -18.92
C ILE A 195 -1.76 4.17 -19.88
N ARG A 196 -1.04 5.17 -19.37
CA ARG A 196 -0.17 6.03 -20.18
C ARG A 196 0.96 5.23 -20.82
N ASP A 197 1.56 4.30 -20.09
CA ASP A 197 2.59 3.41 -20.63
C ASP A 197 2.06 2.53 -21.76
N LEU A 198 0.89 1.90 -21.58
CA LEU A 198 0.20 1.13 -22.61
C LEU A 198 -0.10 1.99 -23.85
N ALA A 199 -0.54 3.24 -23.66
CA ALA A 199 -0.79 4.17 -24.75
C ALA A 199 0.49 4.51 -25.53
N ARG A 200 1.66 4.66 -24.88
CA ARG A 200 2.97 4.80 -25.56
C ARG A 200 3.30 3.57 -26.42
N HIS A 201 2.82 2.41 -26.00
CA HIS A 201 2.90 1.16 -26.77
C HIS A 201 1.72 0.96 -27.75
N LYS A 202 0.87 1.97 -27.95
CA LYS A 202 -0.29 1.95 -28.86
C LYS A 202 -1.37 0.92 -28.48
N VAL A 203 -1.48 0.60 -27.20
CA VAL A 203 -2.53 -0.23 -26.62
C VAL A 203 -3.49 0.64 -25.83
N LEU A 204 -4.79 0.39 -25.99
CA LEU A 204 -5.84 1.06 -25.22
C LEU A 204 -6.53 0.08 -24.29
N VAL A 205 -6.98 0.59 -23.14
CA VAL A 205 -7.90 -0.14 -22.26
C VAL A 205 -9.32 0.04 -22.78
N GLU A 206 -10.03 -1.08 -22.92
CA GLU A 206 -11.40 -1.13 -23.39
C GLU A 206 -12.37 -1.02 -22.21
N HIS A 207 -12.74 0.21 -21.89
CA HIS A 207 -13.67 0.50 -20.80
C HIS A 207 -15.13 0.24 -21.20
N SER A 208 -16.02 0.20 -20.21
CA SER A 208 -17.44 -0.14 -20.36
C SER A 208 -17.69 -1.49 -21.07
N SER A 209 -16.72 -2.41 -21.00
CA SER A 209 -16.70 -3.69 -21.70
C SER A 209 -16.63 -4.83 -20.68
N MET A 210 -17.66 -5.68 -20.65
CA MET A 210 -17.78 -6.77 -19.68
C MET A 210 -17.74 -8.12 -20.38
N LEU A 211 -16.96 -9.07 -19.83
CA LEU A 211 -17.03 -10.46 -20.25
C LEU A 211 -18.40 -11.05 -19.87
N ALA A 212 -19.21 -11.39 -20.86
CA ALA A 212 -20.51 -12.02 -20.64
C ALA A 212 -20.37 -13.52 -20.35
N ASN A 213 -19.59 -14.23 -21.17
CA ASN A 213 -19.31 -15.66 -21.02
C ASN A 213 -18.00 -16.00 -21.73
N TYR A 214 -17.43 -17.18 -21.43
CA TYR A 214 -16.35 -17.76 -22.20
C TYR A 214 -16.51 -19.28 -22.30
N ALA A 215 -16.00 -19.86 -23.37
CA ALA A 215 -15.91 -21.31 -23.55
C ALA A 215 -14.46 -21.67 -23.90
N VAL A 216 -13.96 -22.76 -23.32
CA VAL A 216 -12.64 -23.30 -23.65
C VAL A 216 -12.86 -24.42 -24.65
N ASP A 217 -12.68 -24.11 -25.93
CA ASP A 217 -12.76 -25.10 -27.00
C ASP A 217 -11.36 -25.45 -27.50
N LYS A 218 -11.03 -26.74 -27.50
CA LYS A 218 -9.74 -27.24 -28.00
C LYS A 218 -9.71 -27.40 -29.52
N ASN A 219 -10.87 -27.34 -30.17
CA ASN A 219 -11.09 -27.64 -31.59
C ASN A 219 -11.91 -26.54 -32.31
N ALA A 220 -11.95 -25.31 -31.77
CA ALA A 220 -12.92 -24.31 -32.22
C ALA A 220 -12.72 -23.86 -33.67
N ASP A 221 -13.62 -24.31 -34.55
CA ASP A 221 -13.88 -23.74 -35.88
C ASP A 221 -15.04 -22.72 -35.86
N GLY A 222 -15.49 -22.32 -34.66
CA GLY A 222 -16.68 -21.48 -34.47
C GLY A 222 -16.50 -20.02 -34.86
N SER A 223 -17.31 -19.56 -35.83
CA SER A 223 -17.56 -18.15 -36.13
C SER A 223 -18.79 -17.69 -35.36
N SER A 224 -18.60 -16.86 -34.34
CA SER A 224 -19.69 -16.00 -33.83
C SER A 224 -19.24 -14.55 -33.98
N GLU A 225 -20.09 -13.73 -34.59
CA GLU A 225 -19.81 -12.34 -35.01
C GLU A 225 -19.47 -11.37 -33.86
N GLU A 226 -19.49 -11.82 -32.59
CA GLU A 226 -19.15 -11.00 -31.41
C GLU A 226 -18.14 -11.66 -30.44
N ALA A 227 -17.43 -12.73 -30.85
CA ALA A 227 -16.49 -13.41 -29.95
C ALA A 227 -15.03 -13.01 -30.22
N VAL A 228 -14.35 -12.56 -29.17
CA VAL A 228 -12.89 -12.46 -29.15
C VAL A 228 -12.30 -13.86 -28.97
N ARG A 229 -11.49 -14.30 -29.93
CA ARG A 229 -10.73 -15.54 -29.85
C ARG A 229 -9.40 -15.26 -29.17
N ALA A 230 -9.16 -15.91 -28.03
CA ALA A 230 -7.90 -15.80 -27.31
C ALA A 230 -7.32 -17.18 -27.01
N LYS A 231 -5.98 -17.32 -27.07
CA LYS A 231 -5.29 -18.55 -26.63
C LYS A 231 -5.32 -18.69 -25.10
N PHE A 232 -5.30 -17.57 -24.40
CA PHE A 232 -5.34 -17.49 -22.95
C PHE A 232 -6.34 -16.44 -22.46
N LEU A 233 -6.96 -16.72 -21.31
CA LEU A 233 -7.81 -15.79 -20.57
C LEU A 233 -7.16 -15.50 -19.23
N VAL A 234 -6.95 -14.23 -18.90
CA VAL A 234 -6.46 -13.77 -17.61
C VAL A 234 -7.61 -13.11 -16.83
N GLY A 235 -8.05 -13.75 -15.75
CA GLY A 235 -9.04 -13.18 -14.84
C GLY A 235 -8.39 -12.28 -13.80
N SER A 236 -8.50 -10.96 -13.99
CA SER A 236 -8.08 -9.90 -13.05
C SER A 236 -9.29 -9.08 -12.56
N ASP A 237 -10.46 -9.72 -12.44
CA ASP A 237 -11.77 -9.12 -12.18
C ASP A 237 -12.11 -8.96 -10.67
N GLY A 238 -11.09 -8.95 -9.82
CA GLY A 238 -11.15 -8.58 -8.41
C GLY A 238 -11.67 -9.66 -7.45
N GLY A 239 -11.84 -9.31 -6.17
CA GLY A 239 -12.18 -10.28 -5.11
C GLY A 239 -13.50 -11.04 -5.31
N ALA A 240 -14.45 -10.44 -6.03
CA ALA A 240 -15.74 -11.05 -6.38
C ALA A 240 -15.73 -11.85 -7.70
N SER A 241 -14.55 -12.08 -8.28
CA SER A 241 -14.30 -12.67 -9.61
C SER A 241 -15.33 -13.69 -10.06
N THR A 242 -15.94 -13.44 -11.22
CA THR A 242 -16.86 -14.37 -11.88
C THR A 242 -16.08 -15.49 -12.57
N ILE A 243 -14.90 -15.18 -13.12
CA ILE A 243 -14.01 -16.15 -13.79
C ILE A 243 -13.50 -17.20 -12.79
N ARG A 244 -13.05 -16.78 -11.60
CA ARG A 244 -12.64 -17.72 -10.54
C ARG A 244 -13.77 -18.68 -10.17
N LYS A 245 -15.00 -18.14 -10.03
CA LYS A 245 -16.20 -18.92 -9.66
C LYS A 245 -16.58 -19.91 -10.75
N SER A 246 -16.55 -19.52 -12.03
CA SER A 246 -16.86 -20.44 -13.14
C SER A 246 -15.85 -21.57 -13.28
N LEU A 247 -14.59 -21.34 -12.91
CA LEU A 247 -13.56 -22.38 -12.83
C LEU A 247 -13.68 -23.28 -11.58
N GLY A 248 -14.60 -23.00 -10.66
CA GLY A 248 -14.75 -23.75 -9.42
C GLY A 248 -13.58 -23.58 -8.44
N ILE A 249 -12.78 -22.53 -8.57
CA ILE A 249 -11.65 -22.25 -7.69
C ILE A 249 -12.18 -21.65 -6.38
N ARG A 250 -11.90 -22.32 -5.26
CA ARG A 250 -12.34 -21.88 -3.93
C ARG A 250 -11.56 -20.65 -3.47
N PHE A 251 -12.21 -19.82 -2.66
CA PHE A 251 -11.60 -18.68 -1.99
C PHE A 251 -11.71 -18.90 -0.49
N ASP A 252 -10.72 -19.61 0.06
CA ASP A 252 -10.71 -19.99 1.46
C ASP A 252 -10.23 -18.80 2.31
N GLY A 253 -11.02 -18.39 3.29
CA GLY A 253 -10.72 -17.29 4.18
C GLY A 253 -11.73 -17.20 5.32
N VAL A 254 -11.31 -16.57 6.42
CA VAL A 254 -12.17 -16.31 7.58
C VAL A 254 -12.39 -14.81 7.68
N SER A 255 -13.65 -14.38 7.76
CA SER A 255 -13.98 -13.00 8.08
C SER A 255 -13.75 -12.74 9.56
N THR A 256 -13.16 -11.59 9.88
CA THR A 256 -13.00 -11.11 11.27
C THR A 256 -14.02 -10.03 11.57
N ASP A 257 -14.45 -9.90 12.82
CA ASP A 257 -15.31 -8.78 13.28
C ASP A 257 -14.54 -7.47 13.53
N ILE A 258 -13.42 -7.28 12.82
CA ILE A 258 -12.59 -6.07 12.88
C ILE A 258 -12.94 -5.19 11.67
N TYR A 259 -13.36 -3.97 11.95
CA TYR A 259 -13.72 -2.98 10.94
C TYR A 259 -12.72 -1.83 10.95
N TRP A 260 -12.28 -1.41 9.77
CA TRP A 260 -11.39 -0.27 9.58
C TRP A 260 -12.11 0.83 8.81
N GLY A 261 -12.03 2.06 9.31
CA GLY A 261 -12.39 3.26 8.55
C GLY A 261 -11.14 3.83 7.90
N ILE A 262 -11.18 4.08 6.60
CA ILE A 262 -10.09 4.69 5.83
C ILE A 262 -10.61 6.01 5.26
N MET A 263 -9.81 7.07 5.38
CA MET A 263 -10.17 8.40 4.90
C MET A 263 -8.95 9.09 4.28
N ASP A 264 -9.06 9.38 2.99
CA ASP A 264 -8.13 10.27 2.29
C ASP A 264 -8.71 11.68 2.36
N CYS A 265 -8.04 12.57 3.09
CA CYS A 265 -8.48 13.96 3.20
C CYS A 265 -7.29 14.90 3.38
N ILE A 266 -7.50 16.15 3.02
CA ILE A 266 -6.66 17.24 3.49
C ILE A 266 -7.08 17.55 4.93
N PHE A 267 -6.12 17.58 5.85
CA PHE A 267 -6.37 17.89 7.24
C PHE A 267 -5.28 18.83 7.79
N GLU A 268 -5.64 19.60 8.81
CA GLU A 268 -4.68 20.34 9.62
C GLU A 268 -4.46 19.59 10.93
N SER A 269 -3.20 19.39 11.31
CA SER A 269 -2.85 18.73 12.57
C SER A 269 -1.56 19.29 13.13
N ASP A 270 -1.47 19.35 14.45
CA ASP A 270 -0.25 19.60 15.22
C ASP A 270 0.47 18.30 15.63
N TYR A 271 -0.04 17.14 15.19
CA TYR A 271 0.54 15.84 15.48
C TYR A 271 1.92 15.70 14.80
N PRO A 272 3.00 15.48 15.58
CA PRO A 272 4.37 15.63 15.09
C PRO A 272 4.83 14.53 14.13
N HIS A 273 4.08 13.43 14.01
CA HIS A 273 4.38 12.33 13.08
C HIS A 273 3.15 11.96 12.26
N ALA A 274 2.39 12.94 11.78
CA ALA A 274 1.26 12.74 10.85
C ALA A 274 1.63 11.96 9.57
N TRP A 275 2.90 11.60 9.42
CA TRP A 275 3.47 10.80 8.36
C TRP A 275 3.98 9.40 8.83
N ALA A 276 3.55 8.85 9.99
CA ALA A 276 4.09 7.58 10.55
C ALA A 276 3.14 6.80 11.55
N PHE A 277 3.30 5.45 11.70
CA PHE A 277 2.32 4.46 12.27
C PHE A 277 2.63 3.77 13.66
N GLY A 278 1.66 3.42 14.56
CA GLY A 278 1.76 2.21 15.47
C GLY A 278 1.05 2.08 16.86
N PHE A 279 1.39 0.99 17.63
CA PHE A 279 0.81 0.39 18.90
C PHE A 279 1.80 -0.26 19.95
N SER A 280 1.46 -0.31 21.28
CA SER A 280 1.85 -1.30 22.38
C SER A 280 2.60 -0.87 23.68
N ALA A 281 1.94 -0.79 24.87
CA ALA A 281 2.55 -0.57 26.21
C ALA A 281 1.66 -1.00 27.42
N ALA A 282 1.54 -2.29 27.75
CA ALA A 282 0.59 -2.79 28.76
C ALA A 282 1.19 -3.13 30.16
N LEU A 283 2.52 -3.03 30.34
CA LEU A 283 3.20 -3.68 31.48
C LEU A 283 3.45 -2.78 32.70
N ASP A 284 3.56 -1.46 32.55
CA ASP A 284 3.84 -0.54 33.67
C ASP A 284 2.64 0.35 34.03
N ASP A 285 1.48 0.05 33.43
CA ASP A 285 0.21 0.69 33.72
C ASP A 285 -0.31 0.24 35.11
N PRO A 286 -0.57 1.17 36.05
CA PRO A 286 -1.16 0.86 37.36
C PRO A 286 -2.50 0.12 37.30
N ALA A 287 -3.28 0.32 36.23
CA ALA A 287 -4.53 -0.39 35.94
C ALA A 287 -4.33 -1.61 35.02
N GLY A 288 -3.12 -1.78 34.49
CA GLY A 288 -2.76 -2.86 33.56
C GLY A 288 -2.68 -4.22 34.25
N PHE A 289 -2.90 -5.28 33.47
CA PHE A 289 -2.92 -6.69 33.91
C PHE A 289 -1.80 -7.02 34.91
N TYR A 290 -0.55 -6.66 34.57
CA TYR A 290 0.63 -7.00 35.38
C TYR A 290 0.58 -6.41 36.79
N ARG A 291 0.15 -5.14 36.93
CA ARG A 291 0.02 -4.47 38.23
C ARG A 291 -1.25 -4.90 38.96
N ARG A 292 -2.37 -5.04 38.24
CA ARG A 292 -3.68 -5.42 38.79
C ARG A 292 -3.65 -6.75 39.54
N PHE A 293 -2.88 -7.72 39.06
CA PHE A 293 -2.84 -9.07 39.64
C PHE A 293 -1.61 -9.35 40.50
N GLY A 294 -0.95 -8.33 41.04
CA GLY A 294 0.09 -8.50 42.08
C GLY A 294 1.55 -8.38 41.61
N GLY A 295 1.80 -8.02 40.35
CA GLY A 295 3.14 -7.65 39.86
C GLY A 295 4.22 -8.67 40.19
N GLN A 296 5.39 -8.19 40.64
CA GLN A 296 6.54 -9.03 40.96
C GLN A 296 6.30 -10.07 42.07
N GLU A 297 5.27 -9.89 42.92
CA GLU A 297 4.96 -10.85 43.99
C GLU A 297 4.26 -12.11 43.47
N ARG A 298 3.62 -12.02 42.29
CA ARG A 298 2.90 -13.14 41.67
C ARG A 298 3.46 -13.59 40.33
N PHE A 299 4.17 -12.71 39.61
CA PHE A 299 4.69 -12.97 38.27
C PHE A 299 6.21 -12.82 38.25
N GLY A 300 6.91 -13.92 37.99
CA GLY A 300 8.32 -13.90 37.62
C GLY A 300 8.45 -13.60 36.12
N VAL A 301 9.02 -12.45 35.77
CA VAL A 301 9.33 -12.12 34.37
C VAL A 301 10.73 -12.64 34.06
N VAL A 302 10.89 -13.42 32.99
CA VAL A 302 12.20 -13.87 32.52
C VAL A 302 12.39 -13.33 31.11
N LEU A 303 13.47 -12.56 30.91
CA LEU A 303 13.84 -12.03 29.61
C LEU A 303 15.00 -12.86 29.07
N VAL A 304 14.73 -13.71 28.08
CA VAL A 304 15.75 -14.50 27.40
C VAL A 304 16.33 -13.67 26.27
N VAL A 305 17.65 -13.52 26.27
CA VAL A 305 18.39 -12.71 25.29
C VAL A 305 19.50 -13.56 24.70
N LYS A 306 19.62 -13.51 23.37
CA LYS A 306 20.68 -14.22 22.64
C LYS A 306 21.87 -13.29 22.48
N GLY A 307 22.95 -13.57 23.19
CA GLY A 307 24.17 -12.74 23.19
C GLY A 307 24.82 -12.62 24.56
N MET A 308 26.05 -12.11 24.58
CA MET A 308 26.81 -11.96 25.82
C MET A 308 26.28 -10.77 26.64
N PRO A 309 26.43 -10.78 27.99
CA PRO A 309 25.87 -9.75 28.85
C PRO A 309 26.20 -8.31 28.46
N PHE A 310 27.43 -8.05 28.00
CA PHE A 310 27.88 -6.72 27.59
C PHE A 310 27.27 -6.26 26.25
N GLU A 311 27.01 -7.18 25.31
CA GLU A 311 26.39 -6.86 24.02
C GLU A 311 24.92 -6.50 24.20
N VAL A 312 24.26 -7.20 25.12
CA VAL A 312 22.87 -6.96 25.48
C VAL A 312 22.73 -5.66 26.26
N ASP A 313 23.69 -5.31 27.11
CA ASP A 313 23.59 -4.09 27.90
C ASP A 313 23.71 -2.81 27.06
N ASP A 314 24.54 -2.85 26.02
CA ASP A 314 24.64 -1.79 25.00
C ASP A 314 23.42 -1.77 24.06
N ALA A 315 22.83 -2.93 23.76
CA ALA A 315 21.65 -3.04 22.90
C ALA A 315 20.33 -2.66 23.62
N LEU A 316 20.22 -2.95 24.91
CA LEU A 316 19.07 -2.59 25.74
C LEU A 316 19.28 -1.17 26.27
N GLY A 317 18.75 -0.20 25.53
CA GLY A 317 18.80 1.21 25.90
C GLY A 317 18.06 1.56 27.21
N PRO A 318 18.11 2.83 27.64
CA PRO A 318 17.46 3.31 28.87
C PRO A 318 15.94 3.05 28.92
N ASP A 319 15.32 2.82 27.77
CA ASP A 319 13.88 2.53 27.64
C ASP A 319 13.46 1.15 28.17
N PHE A 320 14.42 0.23 28.35
CA PHE A 320 14.20 -1.09 28.98
C PHE A 320 14.44 -1.08 30.50
N ALA A 321 14.76 0.07 31.09
CA ALA A 321 15.04 0.19 32.53
C ALA A 321 13.92 -0.34 33.46
N PRO A 322 12.61 -0.19 33.14
CA PRO A 322 11.54 -0.79 33.96
C PRO A 322 11.50 -2.32 33.83
N LEU A 323 11.72 -2.86 32.64
CA LEU A 323 11.77 -4.29 32.39
C LEU A 323 12.98 -4.93 33.07
N ARG A 324 14.15 -4.27 33.03
CA ARG A 324 15.37 -4.65 33.77
C ARG A 324 15.15 -4.72 35.29
N LYS A 325 14.25 -3.90 35.85
CA LYS A 325 13.95 -3.90 37.30
C LYS A 325 13.05 -5.07 37.72
N VAL A 326 12.30 -5.66 36.80
CA VAL A 326 11.28 -6.68 37.10
C VAL A 326 11.60 -8.05 36.51
N ALA A 327 12.45 -8.10 35.48
CA ALA A 327 12.78 -9.32 34.77
C ALA A 327 14.12 -9.90 35.23
N ARG A 328 14.16 -11.21 35.42
CA ARG A 328 15.40 -11.97 35.47
C ARG A 328 15.89 -12.18 34.05
N ILE A 329 17.04 -11.60 33.72
CA ILE A 329 17.63 -11.74 32.37
C ILE A 329 18.40 -13.06 32.31
N LEU A 330 18.11 -13.85 31.29
CA LEU A 330 18.77 -15.12 30.99
C LEU A 330 19.48 -14.96 29.65
N TYR A 331 20.81 -14.92 29.71
CA TYR A 331 21.66 -14.88 28.53
C TYR A 331 21.81 -16.31 28.02
N ASP A 332 21.25 -16.60 26.85
CA ASP A 332 21.27 -17.93 26.27
C ASP A 332 22.21 -17.96 25.07
N ASP A 333 23.37 -18.58 25.27
CA ASP A 333 24.46 -18.72 24.31
C ASP A 333 24.53 -20.13 23.68
N ARG A 334 23.53 -20.98 23.97
CA ARG A 334 23.48 -22.37 23.50
C ARG A 334 23.04 -22.47 22.02
N ALA A 335 23.29 -23.62 21.42
CA ALA A 335 22.93 -23.90 20.04
C ALA A 335 21.40 -23.79 19.82
N PRO A 336 20.92 -23.39 18.62
CA PRO A 336 19.50 -23.09 18.34
C PRO A 336 18.50 -24.20 18.70
N ASP A 337 18.97 -25.44 18.74
CA ASP A 337 18.24 -26.68 19.00
C ASP A 337 18.21 -27.09 20.48
N GLU A 338 18.94 -26.39 21.34
CA GLU A 338 18.99 -26.61 22.80
C GLU A 338 18.71 -25.33 23.62
N ASP A 339 18.35 -24.23 22.94
CA ASP A 339 18.09 -22.95 23.58
C ASP A 339 16.69 -22.87 24.23
N ALA A 340 16.49 -21.86 25.07
CA ALA A 340 15.25 -21.66 25.80
C ALA A 340 14.06 -21.32 24.88
N HIS A 341 14.31 -20.83 23.67
CA HIS A 341 13.27 -20.59 22.68
C HIS A 341 12.70 -21.90 22.13
N THR A 342 13.56 -22.86 21.81
CA THR A 342 13.16 -24.22 21.41
C THR A 342 12.53 -24.98 22.58
N THR A 343 13.08 -24.85 23.79
CA THR A 343 12.58 -25.55 24.99
C THR A 343 11.22 -25.03 25.45
N TRP A 344 10.93 -23.73 25.33
CA TRP A 344 9.69 -23.12 25.82
C TRP A 344 8.72 -22.65 24.72
N GLY A 345 8.99 -23.01 23.47
CA GLY A 345 8.11 -22.71 22.33
C GLY A 345 8.03 -21.21 22.01
N ALA A 346 9.08 -20.44 22.28
CA ALA A 346 9.12 -19.01 22.00
C ALA A 346 9.72 -18.74 20.60
N ASN A 347 9.01 -17.97 19.78
CA ASN A 347 9.48 -17.65 18.43
C ASN A 347 10.78 -16.82 18.48
N HIS A 348 11.84 -17.25 17.79
CA HIS A 348 13.15 -16.58 17.81
C HIS A 348 13.14 -15.14 17.27
N ARG A 349 12.16 -14.77 16.44
CA ARG A 349 12.06 -13.44 15.81
C ARG A 349 11.06 -12.52 16.51
N GLN A 350 9.98 -13.10 17.05
CA GLN A 350 8.83 -12.37 17.59
C GLN A 350 8.75 -12.42 19.14
N GLY A 351 9.50 -13.31 19.78
CA GLY A 351 9.37 -13.62 21.20
C GLY A 351 8.05 -14.33 21.54
N ALA A 352 7.86 -14.70 22.80
CA ALA A 352 6.60 -15.22 23.32
C ALA A 352 6.50 -14.97 24.83
N VAL A 353 5.27 -14.92 25.33
CA VAL A 353 4.93 -15.08 26.75
C VAL A 353 4.53 -16.54 26.95
N ALA A 354 5.36 -17.29 27.68
CA ALA A 354 5.06 -18.67 28.06
C ALA A 354 4.71 -18.75 29.55
N VAL A 355 3.64 -19.47 29.88
CA VAL A 355 3.25 -19.79 31.25
C VAL A 355 3.68 -21.22 31.52
N ILE A 356 4.71 -21.34 32.35
CA ILE A 356 5.34 -22.62 32.67
C ILE A 356 4.74 -23.14 33.97
N ARG A 357 4.29 -24.40 33.94
CA ARG A 357 3.75 -25.11 35.10
C ARG A 357 4.87 -25.45 36.09
N PRO A 358 4.56 -25.76 37.36
CA PRO A 358 5.56 -26.19 38.35
C PRO A 358 6.37 -27.44 37.97
N ASP A 359 5.86 -28.27 37.06
CA ASP A 359 6.55 -29.44 36.49
C ASP A 359 7.43 -29.09 35.27
N LEU A 360 7.61 -27.81 34.97
CA LEU A 360 8.43 -27.24 33.89
C LEU A 360 7.87 -27.41 32.47
N TRP A 361 6.64 -27.88 32.33
CA TRP A 361 5.96 -27.96 31.04
C TRP A 361 5.26 -26.63 30.71
N VAL A 362 5.26 -26.26 29.42
CA VAL A 362 4.54 -25.09 28.92
C VAL A 362 3.04 -25.38 28.94
N GLY A 363 2.30 -24.69 29.80
CA GLY A 363 0.84 -24.83 29.90
C GLY A 363 0.08 -23.89 28.95
N PHE A 364 0.68 -22.75 28.62
CA PHE A 364 0.09 -21.73 27.74
C PHE A 364 1.19 -20.89 27.12
N SER A 365 1.05 -20.52 25.86
CA SER A 365 1.94 -19.59 25.18
C SER A 365 1.13 -18.63 24.32
N ALA A 366 1.54 -17.37 24.29
CA ALA A 366 0.95 -16.34 23.46
C ALA A 366 2.03 -15.36 23.01
N PHE A 367 1.82 -14.66 21.91
CA PHE A 367 2.69 -13.55 21.56
C PHE A 367 2.51 -12.40 22.55
N PRO A 368 3.55 -11.57 22.81
CA PRO A 368 3.43 -10.44 23.72
C PRO A 368 2.30 -9.45 23.35
N SER A 369 1.90 -9.41 22.08
CA SER A 369 0.79 -8.59 21.56
C SER A 369 -0.61 -9.16 21.85
N GLU A 370 -0.75 -10.43 22.23
CA GLU A 370 -2.03 -11.10 22.47
C GLU A 370 -2.52 -10.89 23.93
N THR A 371 -2.58 -9.63 24.37
CA THR A 371 -2.81 -9.28 25.78
C THR A 371 -4.17 -9.72 26.31
N GLU A 372 -5.22 -9.72 25.50
CA GLU A 372 -6.55 -10.19 25.88
C GLU A 372 -6.58 -11.70 26.11
N ARG A 373 -5.88 -12.47 25.28
CA ARG A 373 -5.76 -13.92 25.37
C ARG A 373 -4.98 -14.33 26.63
N ILE A 374 -3.93 -13.57 26.96
CA ILE A 374 -3.16 -13.70 28.21
C ILE A 374 -4.07 -13.38 29.41
N ALA A 375 -4.80 -12.26 29.36
CA ALA A 375 -5.68 -11.84 30.44
C ALA A 375 -6.84 -12.83 30.68
N GLN A 376 -7.43 -13.38 29.62
CA GLN A 376 -8.50 -14.37 29.69
C GLN A 376 -8.02 -15.68 30.29
N TYR A 377 -6.84 -16.16 29.87
CA TYR A 377 -6.23 -17.38 30.41
C TYR A 377 -6.00 -17.25 31.92
N PHE A 378 -5.31 -16.20 32.36
CA PHE A 378 -5.01 -15.98 33.77
C PHE A 378 -6.26 -15.63 34.61
N GLY A 379 -7.23 -14.91 34.04
CA GLY A 379 -8.52 -14.61 34.69
C GLY A 379 -9.37 -15.84 34.98
N GLY A 380 -9.09 -16.99 34.34
CA GLY A 380 -9.77 -18.26 34.60
C GLY A 380 -9.38 -18.92 35.93
N PHE A 381 -8.23 -18.57 36.52
CA PHE A 381 -7.73 -19.23 37.74
C PHE A 381 -7.05 -18.30 38.75
N LEU A 382 -6.73 -17.05 38.40
CA LEU A 382 -6.31 -16.02 39.35
C LEU A 382 -7.55 -15.24 39.81
N GLN A 383 -8.12 -15.62 40.95
CA GLN A 383 -9.11 -14.79 41.64
C GLN A 383 -8.36 -13.70 42.42
N GLY A 384 -8.64 -12.44 42.08
CA GLY A 384 -8.15 -11.24 42.76
C GLY A 384 -9.25 -10.63 43.60
#